data_AF-A0A0R2FH41-F1
#
_entry.id   AF-A0A0R2FH41-F1
#
_cell.length_a   1.000
_cell.length_b   1.000
_cell.length_c   1.000
_cell.angle_alpha   90.00
_cell.angle_beta   90.00
_cell.angle_gamma   90.00
#
_symmetry.space_group_name_H-M   'P 1'
#
loop_
_entity.id
_entity.type
_entity.pdbx_description
1 polymer ?
#
loop_
_entity_poly.entity_id
_entity_poly.type
_entity_poly.pdbx_seq_one_letter_code
_entity_poly.pdbx_strand_id
1 'polypeptide(L)'
;MIDKAHENGFEVTLLYIALQDENLAIKRVKERVQKGGYGVPAETIKKRYRQSNHNLPEVAFKVDKIMIYDNSEKFTPVYVRAN
;
A
#
# COMPACT_ATOMS: atom_id res chain seq x y z
N MET A 1 12.78 9.68 -4.79
CA MET A 1 11.94 10.63 -4.01
C MET A 1 12.29 10.59 -2.53
N ILE A 2 12.43 9.41 -1.93
CA ILE A 2 12.83 9.24 -0.52
C ILE A 2 14.19 9.90 -0.26
N ASP A 3 15.23 9.50 -1.01
CA ASP A 3 16.58 10.07 -0.86
C ASP A 3 16.59 11.59 -0.99
N LYS A 4 15.86 12.13 -1.98
CA LYS A 4 15.70 13.59 -2.14
C LYS A 4 14.98 14.25 -0.95
N ALA A 5 14.00 13.60 -0.34
CA ALA A 5 13.33 14.14 0.85
C ALA A 5 14.32 14.20 2.02
N HIS A 6 15.11 13.15 2.21
CA HIS A 6 16.17 13.11 3.20
C HIS A 6 17.25 14.17 2.97
N GLU A 7 17.70 14.35 1.73
CA GLU A 7 18.65 15.42 1.34
C GLU A 7 18.14 16.82 1.69
N ASN A 8 16.82 17.01 1.74
CA ASN A 8 16.17 18.27 2.12
C ASN A 8 15.79 18.32 3.62
N GLY A 9 16.23 17.36 4.44
CA GLY A 9 16.01 17.34 5.88
C GLY A 9 14.60 16.90 6.32
N PHE A 10 13.82 16.28 5.43
CA PHE A 10 12.50 15.74 5.80
C PHE A 10 12.61 14.36 6.41
N GLU A 11 11.70 14.06 7.34
CA GLU A 11 11.40 12.69 7.75
C GLU A 11 10.36 12.07 6.79
N VAL A 12 10.58 10.82 6.41
CA VAL A 12 9.70 10.05 5.52
C VAL A 12 8.99 8.96 6.32
N THR A 13 7.67 9.04 6.34
CA THR A 13 6.80 8.00 6.92
C THR A 13 6.09 7.21 5.82
N LEU A 14 6.20 5.88 5.84
CA LEU A 14 5.39 4.99 5.01
C LEU A 14 4.15 4.49 5.77
N LEU A 15 2.98 4.78 5.21
CA LEU A 15 1.71 4.13 5.55
C LEU A 15 1.42 3.06 4.50
N TYR A 16 1.62 1.79 4.84
CA TYR A 16 1.35 0.67 3.93
C TYR A 16 0.02 -0.02 4.30
N ILE A 17 -0.90 -0.08 3.35
CA ILE A 17 -2.21 -0.73 3.53
C ILE A 17 -2.23 -2.02 2.73
N ALA A 18 -2.18 -3.15 3.43
CA ALA A 18 -2.23 -4.48 2.86
C ALA A 18 -3.67 -5.00 2.74
N LEU A 19 -3.83 -5.97 1.85
CA LEU A 19 -5.01 -6.83 1.75
C LEU A 19 -4.53 -8.28 1.67
N GLN A 20 -5.37 -9.20 2.13
CA GLN A 20 -5.11 -10.64 2.15
C GLN A 20 -4.70 -11.19 0.77
N ASP A 21 -5.28 -10.65 -0.31
CA ASP A 21 -5.04 -11.10 -1.67
C ASP A 21 -5.46 -10.05 -2.73
N GLU A 22 -5.05 -10.28 -3.98
CA GLU A 22 -5.39 -9.46 -5.14
C GLU A 22 -6.87 -9.55 -5.56
N ASN A 23 -7.57 -10.64 -5.23
CA ASN A 23 -8.98 -10.83 -5.57
C ASN A 23 -9.87 -9.89 -4.74
N LEU A 24 -9.53 -9.65 -3.48
CA LEU A 24 -10.21 -8.68 -2.64
C LEU A 24 -10.06 -7.26 -3.19
N ALA A 25 -8.88 -6.90 -3.69
CA ALA A 25 -8.66 -5.62 -4.37
C ALA A 25 -9.55 -5.48 -5.62
N ILE A 26 -9.62 -6.53 -6.45
CA ILE A 26 -10.48 -6.57 -7.64
C ILE A 26 -11.95 -6.43 -7.24
N LYS A 27 -12.40 -7.18 -6.22
CA LYS A 27 -13.78 -7.14 -5.70
C LYS A 27 -14.15 -5.71 -5.28
N ARG A 28 -13.32 -5.05 -4.47
CA ARG A 28 -13.57 -3.68 -4.00
C ARG A 28 -13.59 -2.66 -5.13
N VAL A 29 -12.76 -2.82 -6.16
CA VAL A 29 -12.83 -1.96 -7.35
C VAL A 29 -14.15 -2.19 -8.10
N LYS A 30 -14.60 -3.44 -8.28
CA LYS A 30 -15.90 -3.74 -8.91
C LYS A 30 -17.06 -3.11 -8.14
N GLU A 31 -17.08 -3.24 -6.81
CA GLU A 31 -18.09 -2.62 -5.94
C GLU A 31 -18.10 -1.09 -6.07
N ARG A 32 -16.92 -0.46 -6.14
CA ARG A 32 -16.80 0.99 -6.38
C ARG A 32 -17.37 1.39 -7.74
N VAL A 33 -17.11 0.61 -8.79
CA VAL A 33 -17.63 0.86 -10.14
C VAL A 33 -19.15 0.75 -10.18
N GLN A 34 -19.72 -0.25 -9.50
CA GLN A 34 -21.18 -0.38 -9.36
C GLN A 34 -21.82 0.84 -8.66
N LYS A 35 -21.08 1.52 -7.79
CA LYS A 35 -21.49 2.77 -7.12
C LYS A 35 -21.18 4.03 -7.95
N GLY A 36 -20.81 3.90 -9.22
CA GLY A 36 -20.55 5.01 -10.14
C GLY A 36 -19.11 5.53 -10.16
N GLY A 37 -18.16 4.84 -9.51
CA GLY A 37 -16.74 5.23 -9.54
C GLY A 37 -15.96 4.70 -10.76
N TYR A 38 -14.73 5.19 -10.94
CA TYR A 38 -13.85 4.74 -12.03
C TYR A 38 -13.31 3.32 -11.81
N GLY A 39 -13.27 2.56 -12.91
CA GLY A 39 -12.72 1.21 -12.96
C GLY A 39 -11.22 1.19 -13.28
N VAL A 40 -10.59 0.07 -12.95
CA VAL A 40 -9.22 -0.28 -13.38
C VAL A 40 -9.26 -1.73 -13.86
N PRO A 41 -8.59 -2.09 -14.97
CA PRO A 41 -8.55 -3.48 -15.43
C PRO A 41 -8.00 -4.42 -14.36
N ALA A 42 -8.59 -5.62 -14.23
CA ALA A 42 -8.21 -6.60 -13.22
C ALA A 42 -6.71 -6.96 -13.28
N GLU A 43 -6.16 -7.15 -14.48
CA GLU A 43 -4.74 -7.46 -14.66
C GLU A 43 -3.81 -6.32 -14.19
N THR A 44 -4.24 -5.07 -14.36
CA THR A 44 -3.50 -3.93 -13.80
C THR A 44 -3.53 -3.93 -12.28
N ILE A 45 -4.66 -4.31 -11.67
CA ILE A 45 -4.80 -4.43 -10.21
C ILE A 45 -3.88 -5.53 -9.68
N LYS A 46 -3.90 -6.73 -10.28
CA LYS A 46 -3.02 -7.85 -9.91
C LYS A 46 -1.54 -7.48 -10.00
N LYS A 47 -1.14 -6.90 -11.14
CA LYS A 47 0.25 -6.45 -11.35
C LYS A 47 0.69 -5.48 -10.25
N ARG A 48 -0.14 -4.47 -9.93
CA ARG A 48 0.15 -3.49 -8.89
C ARG A 48 0.19 -4.10 -7.49
N TYR A 49 -0.72 -5.02 -7.17
CA TYR A 49 -0.72 -5.73 -5.89
C TYR A 49 0.61 -6.47 -5.68
N ARG A 50 1.02 -7.28 -6.66
CA ARG A 50 2.27 -8.05 -6.60
C ARG A 50 3.49 -7.14 -6.53
N GLN A 51 3.53 -6.10 -7.37
CA GLN A 51 4.65 -5.15 -7.39
C GLN A 51 4.76 -4.35 -6.08
N SER A 52 3.64 -3.95 -5.49
CA SER A 52 3.59 -3.28 -4.19
C SER A 52 4.18 -4.17 -3.10
N ASN A 53 3.76 -5.43 -3.00
CA ASN A 53 4.28 -6.39 -2.02
C ASN A 53 5.77 -6.68 -2.25
N HIS A 54 6.20 -6.81 -3.51
CA HIS A 54 7.60 -7.03 -3.86
C HIS A 54 8.51 -5.85 -3.48
N ASN A 55 8.04 -4.62 -3.67
CA ASN A 55 8.81 -3.41 -3.38
C ASN A 55 8.84 -3.07 -1.88
N LEU A 56 7.88 -3.59 -1.09
CA LEU A 56 7.72 -3.20 0.31
C LEU A 56 9.00 -3.37 1.14
N PRO A 57 9.73 -4.50 1.10
CA PRO A 57 10.96 -4.65 1.87
C PRO A 57 11.99 -3.56 1.53
N GLU A 58 12.22 -3.29 0.24
CA GLU A 58 13.20 -2.29 -0.20
C GLU A 58 12.83 -0.88 0.31
N VAL A 59 11.56 -0.50 0.17
CA VAL A 59 11.08 0.81 0.62
C VAL A 59 11.07 0.91 2.15
N ALA A 60 10.73 -0.18 2.85
CA ALA A 60 10.70 -0.22 4.31
C ALA A 60 12.08 0.06 4.94
N PHE A 61 13.18 -0.30 4.27
CA PHE A 61 14.53 0.05 4.75
C PHE A 61 14.93 1.50 4.47
N LYS A 62 14.28 2.16 3.50
CA LYS A 62 14.62 3.53 3.08
C LYS A 62 13.86 4.61 3.83
N VAL A 63 12.75 4.28 4.50
CA VAL A 63 11.94 5.28 5.23
C VAL A 63 12.34 5.36 6.70
N ASP A 64 12.04 6.46 7.37
CA ASP A 64 12.32 6.62 8.80
C ASP A 64 11.29 5.82 9.62
N LYS A 65 10.02 6.09 9.36
CA LYS A 65 8.90 5.43 10.06
C LYS A 65 8.09 4.59 9.09
N ILE A 66 7.57 3.46 9.58
CA ILE A 66 6.66 2.63 8.81
C ILE A 66 5.54 2.12 9.70
N MET A 67 4.31 2.20 9.18
CA MET A 67 3.14 1.54 9.75
C MET A 67 2.48 0.71 8.67
N ILE A 68 2.30 -0.58 8.96
CA ILE A 68 1.64 -1.54 8.08
C ILE A 68 0.29 -1.87 8.71
N TYR A 69 -0.78 -1.76 7.92
CA TYR A 69 -2.12 -2.14 8.32
C TYR A 69 -2.64 -3.25 7.41
N ASP A 70 -3.35 -4.21 7.98
CA ASP A 70 -4.26 -5.06 7.23
C ASP A 70 -5.61 -4.35 7.14
N ASN A 71 -6.18 -4.31 5.94
CA ASN A 71 -7.52 -3.77 5.70
C ASN A 71 -8.43 -4.79 5.01
N SER A 72 -8.20 -6.09 5.22
CA SER A 72 -8.99 -7.15 4.59
C SER A 72 -10.41 -7.20 5.13
N GLU A 73 -10.56 -7.16 6.46
CA GLU A 73 -11.84 -7.13 7.15
C GLU A 73 -12.02 -5.84 7.97
N LYS A 74 -11.04 -5.56 8.83
CA LYS A 74 -10.98 -4.34 9.66
C LYS A 74 -9.61 -3.72 9.51
N PHE A 75 -9.56 -2.40 9.57
CA PHE A 75 -8.31 -1.66 9.56
C PHE A 75 -7.52 -1.92 10.86
N THR A 76 -6.54 -2.81 10.78
CA THR A 76 -5.83 -3.36 11.94
C THR A 76 -4.33 -3.13 11.77
N PRO A 77 -3.62 -2.54 12.75
CA PRO A 77 -2.17 -2.42 12.69
C PRO A 77 -1.52 -3.80 12.77
N VAL A 78 -0.60 -4.08 11.85
CA VAL A 78 0.17 -5.34 11.77
C VAL A 78 1.60 -5.13 12.25
N TYR A 79 2.19 -4.00 11.88
CA TYR A 79 3.58 -3.69 12.23
C TYR A 79 3.77 -2.18 12.32
N VAL A 80 4.56 -1.75 13.29
CA VAL A 80 4.97 -0.36 13.45
C VAL A 80 6.46 -0.33 13.76
N ARG A 81 7.21 0.46 12.98
CA ARG A 81 8.52 0.99 13.36
C ARG A 81 8.37 2.49 13.52
N ALA A 82 8.39 2.92 14.77
CA ALA A 82 8.62 4.31 15.14
C ALA A 82 10.04 4.37 15.71
N ASN A 83 10.82 5.37 15.28
CA ASN A 83 12.13 5.66 15.87
C ASN A 83 12.01 5.97 17.36
#